data_AF-A0A673C8Y2-F1
#
_entry.id   AF-A0A673C8Y2-F1
#
_cell.length_a   1.000
_cell.length_b   1.000
_cell.length_c   1.000
_cell.angle_alpha   90.00
_cell.angle_beta   90.00
_cell.angle_gamma   90.00
#
_symmetry.space_group_name_H-M   'P 1'
#
loop_
_entity.id
_entity.type
_entity.pdbx_description
1 polymer ?
#
loop_
_entity_poly.entity_id
_entity_poly.type
_entity_poly.pdbx_seq_one_letter_code
_entity_poly.pdbx_strand_id
1 'polypeptide(L)'
;KGGGGGGGEETRALRKEKSRDAARSRRGKENFEFYELAKMLPLPGAITSQLDKASIIRLTISYLKMRDFANQGDPPWNLRIEGPPPNTSVKGRTQCNRADNGVDDGSKQG
;
A
#
# COMPACT_ATOMS: atom_id res chain seq x y z
N LYS A 1 -35.19 27.15 32.57
CA LYS A 1 -34.37 26.04 33.11
C LYS A 1 -33.27 25.74 32.09
N GLY A 2 -32.02 26.15 32.38
CA GLY A 2 -30.84 25.72 31.63
C GLY A 2 -30.65 24.20 31.79
N GLY A 3 -29.89 23.49 31.00
CA GLY A 3 -28.78 23.83 30.12
C GLY A 3 -27.93 22.56 30.12
N GLY A 4 -28.15 21.68 29.14
CA GLY A 4 -27.54 20.35 29.08
C GLY A 4 -26.84 20.17 27.75
N GLY A 5 -25.55 20.50 27.69
CA GLY A 5 -24.77 20.39 26.46
C GLY A 5 -23.32 20.81 26.65
N GLY A 6 -22.53 20.00 27.36
CA GLY A 6 -21.10 20.27 27.57
C GLY A 6 -20.18 19.03 27.50
N GLY A 7 -20.69 17.81 27.72
CA GLY A 7 -19.85 16.60 27.80
C GLY A 7 -19.47 15.95 26.46
N GLY A 8 -20.09 16.34 25.35
CA GLY A 8 -19.86 15.70 24.04
C GLY A 8 -18.57 16.16 23.34
N GLU A 9 -18.13 17.37 23.60
CA GLU A 9 -16.98 17.97 22.90
C GLU A 9 -15.64 17.53 23.49
N GLU A 10 -15.55 17.41 24.81
CA GLU A 10 -14.36 16.89 25.51
C GLU A 10 -14.08 15.44 25.12
N THR A 11 -15.10 14.56 25.13
CA THR A 11 -14.94 13.16 24.70
C THR A 11 -14.59 13.02 23.21
N ARG A 12 -15.01 13.96 22.36
CA ARG A 12 -14.63 14.02 20.94
C ARG A 12 -13.21 14.55 20.77
N ALA A 13 -12.80 15.55 21.56
CA ALA A 13 -11.45 16.09 21.58
C ALA A 13 -10.45 15.01 22.00
N LEU A 14 -10.73 14.28 23.09
CA LEU A 14 -9.91 13.17 23.58
C LEU A 14 -9.76 12.05 22.55
N ARG A 15 -10.84 11.69 21.84
CA ARG A 15 -10.78 10.69 20.75
C ARG A 15 -9.90 11.16 19.58
N LYS A 16 -10.01 12.43 19.20
CA LYS A 16 -9.16 13.02 18.14
C LYS A 16 -7.70 13.07 18.57
N GLU A 17 -7.43 13.44 19.81
CA GLU A 17 -6.10 13.46 20.39
C GLU A 17 -5.46 12.07 20.40
N LYS A 18 -6.18 11.05 20.86
CA LYS A 18 -5.69 9.66 20.84
C LYS A 18 -5.40 9.16 19.42
N SER A 19 -6.24 9.51 18.44
CA SER A 19 -6.00 9.19 17.02
C SER A 19 -4.76 9.91 16.47
N ARG A 20 -4.58 11.19 16.83
CA ARG A 20 -3.40 11.99 16.45
C ARG A 20 -2.12 11.37 17.02
N ASP A 21 -2.13 10.99 18.29
CA ASP A 21 -0.98 10.39 18.95
C ASP A 21 -0.67 9.00 18.39
N ALA A 22 -1.69 8.20 18.10
CA ALA A 22 -1.51 6.92 17.39
C ALA A 22 -0.89 7.10 16.00
N ALA A 23 -1.34 8.11 15.23
CA ALA A 23 -0.76 8.42 13.93
C ALA A 23 0.70 8.93 14.04
N ARG A 24 1.01 9.75 15.04
CA ARG A 24 2.37 10.22 15.33
C ARG A 24 3.29 9.07 15.75
N SER A 25 2.82 8.19 16.63
CA SER A 25 3.56 7.01 17.08
C SER A 25 3.91 6.10 15.90
N ARG A 26 2.93 5.82 15.02
CA ARG A 26 3.16 5.05 13.80
C ARG A 26 4.24 5.68 12.90
N ARG A 27 4.12 6.98 12.62
CA ARG A 27 5.11 7.75 11.83
C ARG A 27 6.50 7.80 12.48
N GLY A 28 6.55 7.88 13.81
CA GLY A 28 7.81 7.84 14.55
C GLY A 28 8.49 6.48 14.44
N LYS A 29 7.72 5.40 14.58
CA LYS A 29 8.20 4.02 14.49
C LYS A 29 8.72 3.68 13.09
N GLU A 30 7.96 3.98 12.04
CA GLU A 30 8.41 3.75 10.66
C GLU A 30 9.67 4.59 10.36
N ASN A 31 9.74 5.86 10.80
CA ASN A 31 10.96 6.68 10.66
C ASN A 31 12.18 6.03 11.31
N PHE A 32 12.04 5.55 12.54
CA PHE A 32 13.13 4.87 13.24
C PHE A 32 13.61 3.62 12.48
N GLU A 33 12.68 2.80 11.98
CA GLU A 33 13.02 1.60 11.20
C GLU A 33 13.73 1.95 9.89
N PHE A 34 13.34 3.02 9.21
CA PHE A 34 14.08 3.52 8.03
C PHE A 34 15.52 3.90 8.37
N TYR A 35 15.75 4.56 9.51
CA TYR A 35 17.10 4.94 9.93
C TYR A 35 17.95 3.73 10.32
N GLU A 36 17.37 2.76 11.03
CA GLU A 36 18.07 1.51 11.35
C GLU A 36 18.41 0.72 10.08
N LEU A 37 17.49 0.67 9.11
CA LEU A 37 17.76 0.07 7.80
C LEU A 37 18.93 0.74 7.08
N ALA A 38 18.97 2.08 7.09
CA ALA A 38 20.03 2.84 6.45
C ALA A 38 21.42 2.56 7.09
N LYS A 39 21.47 2.29 8.40
CA LYS A 39 22.71 1.92 9.10
C LYS A 39 23.22 0.52 8.72
N MET A 40 22.37 -0.36 8.22
CA MET A 40 22.75 -1.70 7.78
C MET A 40 23.29 -1.75 6.34
N LEU A 41 23.16 -0.66 5.57
CA LEU A 41 23.75 -0.58 4.24
C LEU A 41 25.28 -0.56 4.34
N PRO A 42 26.01 -1.13 3.35
CA PRO A 42 27.48 -1.13 3.31
C PRO A 42 28.03 0.25 2.89
N LEU A 43 27.62 1.31 3.60
CA LEU A 43 27.97 2.70 3.34
C LEU A 43 28.33 3.38 4.67
N PRO A 44 29.24 4.37 4.67
CA PRO A 44 29.53 5.17 5.86
C PRO A 44 28.27 5.86 6.41
N GLY A 45 28.10 5.83 7.74
CA GLY A 45 26.95 6.42 8.43
C GLY A 45 26.70 7.90 8.12
N ALA A 46 27.77 8.66 7.86
CA ALA A 46 27.69 10.08 7.48
C ALA A 46 26.96 10.32 6.15
N ILE A 47 26.97 9.33 5.25
CA ILE A 47 26.27 9.38 3.95
C ILE A 47 24.84 8.89 4.13
N THR A 48 24.66 7.76 4.83
CA THR A 48 23.33 7.15 4.99
C THR A 48 22.38 7.99 5.82
N SER A 49 22.88 8.84 6.72
CA SER A 49 22.07 9.80 7.48
C SER A 49 21.42 10.89 6.62
N GLN A 50 21.97 11.18 5.44
CA GLN A 50 21.47 12.21 4.52
C GLN A 50 20.53 11.66 3.44
N LEU A 51 20.36 10.33 3.38
CA LEU A 51 19.50 9.70 2.37
C LEU A 51 18.03 9.97 2.65
N ASP A 52 17.29 10.27 1.58
CA ASP A 52 15.84 10.28 1.62
C ASP A 52 15.27 8.85 1.74
N LYS A 53 14.03 8.75 2.22
CA LYS A 53 13.34 7.48 2.47
C LYS A 53 13.26 6.58 1.23
N ALA A 54 13.02 7.15 0.06
CA ALA A 54 12.89 6.37 -1.17
C ALA A 54 14.24 5.82 -1.62
N SER A 55 15.31 6.62 -1.50
CA SER A 55 16.66 6.16 -1.79
C SER A 55 17.13 5.06 -0.83
N ILE A 56 16.81 5.13 0.46
CA ILE A 56 17.10 4.03 1.42
C ILE A 56 16.51 2.70 0.90
N ILE A 57 15.24 2.71 0.47
CA ILE A 57 14.58 1.51 -0.07
C ILE A 57 15.23 1.03 -1.37
N ARG A 58 15.44 1.93 -2.34
CA ARG A 58 16.02 1.56 -3.65
C ARG A 58 17.43 0.97 -3.51
N LEU A 59 18.25 1.53 -2.63
CA LEU A 59 19.60 1.04 -2.35
C LEU A 59 19.57 -0.29 -1.61
N THR A 60 18.68 -0.46 -0.63
CA THR A 60 18.52 -1.73 0.09
C THR A 60 18.13 -2.86 -0.86
N ILE A 61 17.12 -2.64 -1.71
CA ILE A 61 16.69 -3.65 -2.70
C ILE A 61 17.85 -3.98 -3.64
N SER A 62 18.54 -2.97 -4.17
CA SER A 62 19.70 -3.18 -5.04
C SER A 62 20.82 -3.95 -4.35
N TYR A 63 21.12 -3.64 -3.09
CA TYR A 63 22.13 -4.32 -2.30
C TYR A 63 21.82 -5.81 -2.11
N LEU A 64 20.58 -6.16 -1.74
CA LEU A 64 20.18 -7.56 -1.58
C LEU A 64 20.26 -8.31 -2.91
N LYS A 65 19.74 -7.72 -4.00
CA LYS A 65 19.81 -8.34 -5.34
C LYS A 65 21.24 -8.57 -5.82
N MET A 66 22.14 -7.61 -5.57
CA MET A 66 23.56 -7.75 -5.91
C MET A 66 24.27 -8.79 -5.05
N ARG A 67 23.95 -8.87 -3.75
CA ARG A 67 24.51 -9.89 -2.84
C ARG A 67 24.07 -11.28 -3.26
N ASP A 68 22.80 -11.45 -3.58
CA ASP A 68 22.26 -12.73 -4.04
C ASP A 68 22.88 -13.13 -5.38
N PHE A 69 23.03 -12.19 -6.32
CA PHE A 69 23.75 -12.39 -7.58
C PHE A 69 25.22 -12.80 -7.35
N ALA A 70 25.94 -12.12 -6.47
CA ALA A 70 27.33 -12.47 -6.17
C ALA A 70 27.48 -13.88 -5.58
N ASN A 71 26.47 -14.36 -4.86
CA ASN A 71 26.47 -15.70 -4.25
C ASN A 71 26.01 -16.82 -5.20
N GLN A 72 25.07 -16.53 -6.11
CA GLN A 72 24.42 -17.54 -6.96
C GLN A 72 24.85 -17.50 -8.43
N GLY A 73 25.46 -16.40 -8.89
CA GLY A 73 25.95 -16.22 -10.26
C GLY A 73 24.87 -15.88 -11.31
N ASP A 74 23.58 -15.95 -10.97
CA ASP A 74 22.49 -15.55 -11.86
C ASP A 74 21.64 -14.44 -11.22
N PRO A 75 21.56 -13.24 -11.82
CA PRO A 75 20.78 -12.17 -11.25
C PRO A 75 19.28 -12.41 -11.48
N PRO A 76 18.41 -12.22 -10.46
CA PRO A 76 16.97 -12.40 -10.60
C PRO A 76 16.29 -11.33 -11.48
N TRP A 77 17.05 -10.32 -11.96
CA TRP A 77 16.60 -9.43 -13.02
C TRP A 77 16.82 -9.99 -14.44
N ASN A 78 17.51 -11.15 -14.57
CA ASN A 78 17.45 -12.03 -15.75
C ASN A 78 16.12 -12.78 -15.82
N LEU A 79 15.00 -12.09 -15.60
CA LEU A 79 13.76 -12.56 -16.16
C LEU A 79 13.92 -12.39 -17.67
N ARG A 80 14.12 -13.49 -18.39
CA ARG A 80 13.11 -13.89 -19.38
C ARG A 80 12.36 -12.67 -19.97
N ILE A 81 13.07 -11.82 -20.72
CA ILE A 81 12.48 -10.92 -21.71
C ILE A 81 11.95 -11.86 -22.78
N GLU A 82 10.85 -12.55 -22.49
CA GLU A 82 10.32 -13.58 -23.36
C GLU A 82 8.88 -13.22 -23.63
N GLY A 83 8.75 -12.52 -24.75
CA GLY A 83 7.62 -12.63 -25.63
C GLY A 83 6.52 -11.60 -25.39
N PRO A 84 5.94 -11.04 -26.48
CA PRO A 84 4.63 -10.42 -26.39
C PRO A 84 3.63 -11.46 -25.83
N PRO A 85 2.56 -11.02 -25.14
CA PRO A 85 1.59 -11.91 -24.52
C PRO A 85 1.07 -12.93 -25.54
N PRO A 86 0.99 -14.23 -25.21
CA PRO A 86 0.37 -15.20 -26.09
C PRO A 86 -1.10 -14.82 -26.22
N ASN A 87 -1.47 -14.45 -27.43
CA ASN A 87 -2.81 -14.53 -27.99
C ASN A 87 -3.74 -15.53 -27.25
N THR A 88 -4.43 -15.10 -26.20
CA THR A 88 -5.62 -15.83 -25.75
C THR A 88 -6.72 -15.49 -26.74
N SER A 89 -6.75 -16.24 -27.83
CA SER A 89 -7.92 -16.38 -28.70
C SER A 89 -9.03 -16.99 -27.83
N VAL A 90 -9.71 -16.15 -27.04
CA VAL A 90 -10.98 -16.51 -26.44
C VAL A 90 -12.03 -16.29 -27.51
N LYS A 91 -12.37 -17.40 -28.16
CA LYS A 91 -13.47 -17.57 -29.08
C LYS A 91 -14.74 -16.98 -28.46
N GLY A 92 -15.06 -15.74 -28.83
CA GLY A 92 -16.35 -15.14 -28.55
C GLY A 92 -17.42 -15.84 -29.40
N ARG A 93 -18.00 -16.92 -28.87
CA ARG A 93 -19.34 -17.37 -29.28
C ARG A 93 -19.93 -18.40 -28.29
N THR A 94 -21.20 -18.15 -27.98
CA THR A 94 -22.25 -19.08 -27.48
C THR A 94 -22.65 -18.95 -25.99
N GLN A 95 -23.48 -17.94 -25.73
CA GLN A 95 -24.80 -17.95 -25.06
C GLN A 95 -25.19 -19.13 -24.14
N CYS A 96 -25.55 -18.82 -22.88
CA CYS A 96 -26.73 -19.39 -22.20
C CYS A 96 -27.20 -18.57 -20.96
N ASN A 97 -28.46 -18.11 -21.08
CA ASN A 97 -29.54 -17.94 -20.10
C ASN A 97 -29.24 -17.45 -18.66
N ARG A 98 -29.74 -16.25 -18.35
CA ARG A 98 -30.25 -15.93 -17.01
C ARG A 98 -31.55 -15.15 -17.15
N ALA A 99 -32.63 -15.77 -16.71
CA ALA A 99 -33.94 -15.17 -16.53
C ALA A 99 -33.83 -14.03 -15.51
N ASP A 100 -34.42 -12.89 -15.82
CA ASP A 100 -34.69 -11.83 -14.85
C ASP A 100 -36.20 -11.60 -14.85
N ASN A 101 -36.82 -12.07 -13.77
CA ASN A 101 -38.21 -11.81 -13.44
C ASN A 101 -38.29 -10.52 -12.62
N GLY A 102 -39.14 -9.60 -13.05
CA GLY A 102 -39.94 -8.77 -12.15
C GLY A 102 -39.36 -7.41 -11.73
N VAL A 103 -39.82 -6.35 -12.40
CA VAL A 103 -40.15 -5.08 -11.74
C VAL A 103 -41.52 -4.62 -12.26
N ASP A 104 -42.49 -4.71 -11.36
CA ASP A 104 -43.80 -4.04 -11.38
C ASP A 104 -43.62 -2.52 -11.45
N ASP A 105 -44.31 -1.84 -12.38
CA ASP A 105 -44.64 -0.41 -12.22
C ASP A 105 -46.08 -0.14 -12.68
N GLY A 106 -46.98 -0.24 -11.71
CA GLY A 106 -47.99 0.78 -11.39
C GLY A 106 -48.83 1.40 -12.51
N SER A 107 -50.01 0.82 -12.73
CA SER A 107 -51.18 1.51 -13.25
C SER A 107 -51.46 2.85 -12.53
N LYS A 108 -51.62 3.94 -13.29
CA LYS A 108 -52.51 5.04 -12.93
C LYS A 108 -53.44 5.36 -14.09
N GLN A 109 -54.72 5.07 -13.86
CA GLN A 109 -55.85 5.50 -14.67
C GLN A 109 -56.06 7.02 -14.55
N GLY A 110 -56.46 7.61 -15.67
CA GLY A 110 -57.04 8.94 -15.82
C GLY A 110 -57.76 8.98 -17.15
#